data_AF-A0A957HX04-F1
#
_entry.id   AF-A0A957HX04-F1
#
_cell.length_a   1.000
_cell.length_b   1.000
_cell.length_c   1.000
_cell.angle_alpha   90.00
_cell.angle_beta   90.00
_cell.angle_gamma   90.00
#
_symmetry.space_group_name_H-M   'P 1'
#
loop_
_entity.id
_entity.type
_entity.pdbx_description
1 polymer ?
#
loop_
_entity_poly.entity_id
_entity_poly.type
_entity_poly.pdbx_seq_one_letter_code
_entity_poly.pdbx_strand_id
1 'polypeptide(L)' 'MMRLSIMLNEKQAQLLAGKFMDLGNGALGSLVVAQFLTEETFSPQAFLLGILAFLTLYAVGNFLMVGGA' A
#
# COMPACT_ATOMS: atom_id res chain seq x y z
N MET A 1 13.13 21.44 -13.88
CA MET A 1 12.58 20.25 -13.20
C MET A 1 11.07 20.43 -13.11
N MET A 2 10.32 19.52 -13.69
CA MET A 2 8.86 19.61 -13.81
C MET A 2 8.23 19.28 -12.45
N ARG A 3 7.62 20.26 -11.78
CA ARG A 3 6.84 20.06 -10.56
C ARG A 3 5.54 19.33 -10.93
N LEU A 4 5.50 18.02 -10.71
CA LEU A 4 4.24 17.29 -10.56
C LEU A 4 3.68 17.59 -9.16
N SER A 5 3.33 18.85 -8.90
CA SER A 5 2.58 19.20 -7.71
C SER A 5 1.14 18.82 -7.96
N ILE A 6 0.78 17.59 -7.61
CA ILE A 6 -0.63 17.27 -7.36
C ILE A 6 -1.01 18.16 -6.19
N MET A 7 -1.64 19.32 -6.46
CA MET A 7 -2.14 20.23 -5.43
C MET A 7 -3.38 19.59 -4.79
N LEU A 8 -3.18 18.50 -4.06
CA LEU A 8 -4.19 17.95 -3.17
C LEU A 8 -4.29 18.91 -1.99
N ASN A 9 -5.50 19.36 -1.68
CA ASN A 9 -5.72 19.99 -0.39
C ASN A 9 -5.54 18.93 0.71
N GLU A 10 -5.31 19.38 1.94
CA GLU A 10 -4.99 18.51 3.08
C GLU A 10 -6.00 17.36 3.27
N LYS A 11 -7.30 17.64 3.09
CA LYS A 11 -8.36 16.63 3.19
C LYS A 11 -8.28 15.58 2.07
N GLN A 12 -7.95 15.99 0.85
CA GLN A 12 -7.77 15.07 -0.27
C GLN A 12 -6.52 14.20 -0.08
N ALA A 13 -5.43 14.78 0.43
CA ALA A 13 -4.21 14.03 0.76
C ALA A 13 -4.45 12.99 1.86
N GLN A 14 -5.15 13.36 2.93
CA GLN A 14 -5.54 12.45 4.01
C GLN A 14 -6.46 11.32 3.50
N LEU A 15 -7.45 11.66 2.66
CA LEU A 15 -8.37 10.66 2.09
C LEU A 15 -7.63 9.66 1.19
N LEU A 16 -6.73 10.13 0.33
CA LEU A 16 -5.90 9.26 -0.50
C LEU A 16 -4.95 8.41 0.32
N ALA A 17 -4.28 9.00 1.31
CA ALA A 17 -3.41 8.28 2.23
C ALA A 17 -4.16 7.15 2.95
N GLY A 18 -5.36 7.44 3.46
CA GLY A 18 -6.24 6.43 4.06
C GLY A 18 -6.57 5.29 3.08
N LYS A 19 -6.95 5.62 1.85
CA LYS A 19 -7.21 4.60 0.81
C LYS A 19 -6.00 3.72 0.51
N PHE A 20 -4.80 4.29 0.44
CA PHE A 20 -3.58 3.52 0.23
C PHE A 20 -3.26 2.61 1.42
N MET A 21 -3.48 3.08 2.66
CA MET A 21 -3.33 2.24 3.85
C MET A 21 -4.34 1.09 3.87
N ASP A 22 -5.61 1.36 3.56
CA ASP A 22 -6.66 0.32 3.49
C ASP A 22 -6.33 -0.73 2.42
N LEU A 23 -5.86 -0.30 1.25
CA LEU A 23 -5.41 -1.20 0.19
C LEU A 23 -4.21 -2.04 0.62
N GLY A 24 -3.25 -1.43 1.33
CA GLY A 24 -2.11 -2.15 1.89
C GLY A 24 -2.56 -3.23 2.89
N ASN A 25 -3.45 -2.87 3.82
CA ASN A 25 -4.00 -3.80 4.80
C ASN A 25 -4.81 -4.92 4.12
N GLY A 26 -5.59 -4.59 3.09
CA GLY A 26 -6.31 -5.56 2.28
C GLY A 26 -5.39 -6.53 1.55
N ALA A 27 -4.29 -6.03 0.97
CA ALA A 27 -3.27 -6.86 0.34
C ALA A 27 -2.63 -7.84 1.33
N LEU A 28 -2.19 -7.36 2.50
CA LEU A 28 -1.67 -8.22 3.56
C LEU A 28 -2.70 -9.26 4.04
N GLY A 29 -3.92 -8.83 4.33
CA GLY A 29 -4.99 -9.72 4.75
C GLY A 29 -5.28 -10.81 3.71
N SER A 30 -5.31 -10.44 2.43
CA SER A 30 -5.53 -11.40 1.34
C SER A 30 -4.39 -12.40 1.19
N LEU A 31 -3.13 -12.00 1.41
CA LEU A 31 -1.98 -12.91 1.37
C LEU A 31 -2.02 -13.91 2.52
N VAL A 32 -2.35 -13.44 3.72
CA VAL A 32 -2.50 -14.30 4.90
C VAL A 32 -3.65 -15.28 4.69
N VAL A 33 -4.82 -14.79 4.26
CA VAL A 33 -6.00 -15.63 4.02
C VAL A 33 -5.75 -16.63 2.88
N ALA A 34 -5.15 -16.19 1.76
CA ALA A 34 -4.80 -17.08 0.66
C ALA A 34 -3.89 -18.21 1.16
N GLN A 35 -2.90 -17.91 2.00
CA GLN A 35 -2.01 -18.92 2.56
C GLN A 35 -2.70 -19.98 3.42
N PHE A 36 -3.79 -19.62 4.11
CA PHE A 36 -4.59 -20.57 4.90
C PHE A 36 -5.60 -21.35 4.05
N LEU A 37 -6.00 -20.81 2.90
CA LEU A 37 -7.00 -21.43 2.01
C LEU A 37 -6.39 -22.28 0.89
N THR A 38 -5.12 -22.06 0.53
CA THR A 38 -4.45 -22.84 -0.49
C THR A 38 -3.94 -24.15 0.07
N GLU A 39 -4.29 -25.28 -0.57
CA GLU A 39 -3.66 -26.59 -0.30
C GLU A 39 -2.20 -26.64 -0.80
N GLU A 40 -1.75 -25.64 -1.56
CA GLU A 40 -0.36 -25.52 -1.99
C GLU A 40 0.57 -25.11 -0.84
N THR A 41 1.77 -25.72 -0.83
CA THR A 41 2.90 -25.30 0.01
C THR A 41 3.13 -23.80 -0.07
N PHE A 42 3.29 -23.15 1.09
CA PHE A 42 3.67 -21.74 1.23
C PHE A 42 4.69 -21.32 0.16
N SER A 43 4.38 -20.28 -0.61
CA SER A 43 5.29 -19.67 -1.59
C SER A 43 5.96 -18.44 -0.96
N PRO A 44 7.24 -18.54 -0.53
CA PRO A 44 7.94 -17.40 0.05
C PRO A 44 8.06 -16.23 -0.94
N GLN A 45 8.18 -16.52 -2.23
CA GLN A 45 8.31 -15.50 -3.27
C GLN A 45 7.02 -14.68 -3.40
N ALA A 46 5.86 -15.33 -3.45
CA ALA A 46 4.57 -14.63 -3.51
C ALA A 46 4.31 -13.82 -2.24
N PHE A 47 4.65 -14.39 -1.08
CA PHE A 47 4.54 -13.68 0.20
C PHE A 47 5.43 -12.43 0.24
N LEU A 48 6.69 -12.52 -0.21
CA LEU A 48 7.61 -11.38 -0.26
C LEU A 48 7.16 -10.29 -1.22
N LEU A 49 6.64 -10.65 -2.41
CA LEU A 49 6.06 -9.68 -3.34
C LEU A 49 4.86 -8.95 -2.72
N GLY A 50 4.06 -9.68 -1.96
CA GLY A 50 2.95 -9.13 -1.21
C GLY A 50 3.35 -8.15 -0.11
N ILE A 51 4.38 -8.49 0.67
CA ILE A 51 4.98 -7.59 1.67
C ILE A 51 5.53 -6.31 1.00
N LEU A 52 6.22 -6.45 -0.14
CA LEU A 52 6.76 -5.30 -0.89
C LEU A 52 5.64 -4.38 -1.41
N ALA A 53 4.55 -4.95 -1.91
CA ALA A 53 3.38 -4.19 -2.35
C ALA A 53 2.75 -3.42 -1.17
N PHE A 54 2.60 -4.06 -0.02
CA PHE A 54 2.14 -3.41 1.21
C PHE A 54 3.02 -2.22 1.62
N LEU A 55 4.34 -2.44 1.70
CA LEU A 55 5.29 -1.39 2.09
C LEU A 55 5.26 -0.21 1.11
N THR A 56 5.09 -0.49 -0.18
CA THR A 56 5.00 0.54 -1.21
C THR A 56 3.74 1.38 -1.02
N LEU A 57 2.58 0.76 -0.81
CA LEU A 57 1.31 1.46 -0.57
C LEU A 57 1.36 2.29 0.72
N TYR A 58 1.97 1.73 1.78
CA TYR A 58 2.16 2.43 3.05
C TYR A 58 3.11 3.63 2.90
N ALA A 59 4.21 3.48 2.16
CA ALA A 59 5.14 4.57 1.87
C ALA A 59 4.49 5.68 1.02
N VAL A 60 3.69 5.33 0.01
CA VAL A 60 2.93 6.28 -0.80
C VAL A 60 1.92 7.04 0.07
N GLY A 61 1.17 6.34 0.93
CA GLY A 61 0.24 6.99 1.86
C GLY A 61 0.93 7.98 2.79
N ASN A 62 2.08 7.60 3.37
CA ASN A 62 2.86 8.50 4.22
C ASN A 62 3.44 9.69 3.43
N PHE A 63 3.96 9.47 2.23
CA PHE A 63 4.48 10.54 1.37
C PHE A 63 3.40 11.59 1.05
N LEU A 64 2.16 11.15 0.83
CA LEU A 64 1.03 12.04 0.60
C LEU A 64 0.69 12.87 1.86
N MET A 65 0.86 12.33 3.06
CA MET A 65 0.60 13.05 4.32
C MET A 65 1.70 14.03 4.69
N VAL A 66 2.96 13.72 4.39
CA VAL A 66 4.10 14.60 4.69
C VAL A 66 4.17 15.77 3.71
N GLY A 67 3.37 15.74 2.64
CA GLY A 67 3.41 16.71 1.56
C GLY A 67 4.63 16.43 0.70
N GLY A 68 4.43 15.75 -0.43
CA GLY A 68 5.52 15.46 -1.36
C GLY A 68 6.38 16.70 -1.59
N ALA A 69 7.67 16.60 -1.24
CA ALA A 69 8.63 17.69 -1.26
C ALA A 69 8.65 18.46 -2.60
#